data_AF-C7CGB9-F1
#
_entry.id   AF-C7CGB9-F1
#
_cell.length_a   1.000
_cell.length_b   1.000
_cell.length_c   1.000
_cell.angle_alpha   90.00
_cell.angle_beta   90.00
_cell.angle_gamma   90.00
#
_symmetry.space_group_name_H-M   'P 1'
#
loop_
_entity.id
_entity.type
_entity.pdbx_description
1 polymer ?
#
loop_
_entity_poly.entity_id
_entity_poly.type
_entity_poly.pdbx_seq_one_letter_code
_entity_poly.pdbx_strand_id
1 'polypeptide(L)'
;MRKVLLVTAALGGLIIQEAPSFAQGFRVGPGGVEIDDGRGYREDRQERRYRRMCRELRDACENKDIYGEEGQGNCRRYRRTCG
;
A
#
# COMPACT_ATOMS: atom_id res chain seq x y z
N MET A 1 -41.17 -8.12 -31.30
CA MET A 1 -39.93 -7.31 -31.35
C MET A 1 -39.72 -6.48 -30.09
N ARG A 2 -40.57 -5.51 -29.77
CA ARG A 2 -40.39 -4.60 -28.61
C ARG A 2 -40.40 -5.30 -27.23
N LYS A 3 -41.23 -6.33 -27.06
CA LYS A 3 -41.28 -7.15 -25.84
C LYS A 3 -40.05 -8.05 -25.65
N VAL A 4 -39.46 -8.54 -26.75
CA VAL A 4 -38.25 -9.38 -26.73
C VAL A 4 -37.03 -8.54 -26.32
N LEU A 5 -36.94 -7.31 -26.84
CA LEU A 5 -35.91 -6.33 -26.46
C LEU A 5 -35.93 -5.96 -24.97
N LEU A 6 -37.13 -5.87 -24.37
CA LEU A 6 -37.26 -5.56 -22.94
C LEU A 6 -36.79 -6.73 -22.06
N VAL A 7 -37.06 -7.97 -22.45
CA VAL A 7 -36.63 -9.17 -21.72
C VAL A 7 -35.11 -9.34 -21.77
N THR A 8 -34.48 -9.07 -22.92
CA THR A 8 -33.02 -9.14 -23.05
C THR A 8 -32.29 -8.08 -22.22
N ALA A 9 -32.89 -6.90 -22.01
CA ALA A 9 -32.31 -5.85 -21.17
C ALA A 9 -32.34 -6.22 -19.67
N ALA A 10 -33.38 -6.92 -19.22
CA ALA A 10 -33.50 -7.36 -17.82
C ALA A 10 -32.51 -8.47 -17.45
N LEU A 11 -32.16 -9.36 -18.39
CA LEU A 11 -31.18 -10.43 -18.17
C LEU A 11 -29.72 -9.93 -18.29
N GLY A 12 -29.45 -8.90 -19.11
CA GLY A 12 -28.10 -8.33 -19.25
C GLY A 12 -27.62 -7.53 -18.03
N GLY A 13 -28.53 -6.95 -17.25
CA GLY A 13 -28.19 -6.16 -16.05
C GLY A 13 -27.68 -6.99 -14.86
N LEU A 14 -27.96 -8.29 -14.82
CA LEU A 14 -27.52 -9.19 -13.74
C LEU A 14 -26.06 -9.63 -13.86
N ILE A 15 -25.43 -9.45 -15.03
CA ILE A 15 -24.04 -9.85 -15.28
C ILE A 15 -23.04 -8.74 -14.89
N ILE A 16 -23.52 -7.51 -14.65
CA ILE A 16 -22.69 -6.36 -14.23
C ILE A 16 -22.69 -6.23 -12.70
N GLN A 17 -22.90 -7.33 -11.97
CA GLN A 17 -22.64 -7.41 -10.55
C GLN A 17 -21.13 -7.59 -10.30
N GLU A 18 -20.36 -6.61 -10.75
CA GLU A 18 -19.09 -6.26 -10.11
C GLU A 18 -19.42 -5.68 -8.73
N ALA A 19 -19.92 -6.54 -7.83
CA ALA A 19 -20.00 -6.17 -6.43
C ALA A 19 -18.57 -5.83 -6.02
N PRO A 20 -18.28 -4.59 -5.54
CA PRO A 20 -16.98 -4.33 -4.98
C PRO A 20 -16.84 -5.29 -3.82
N SER A 21 -15.96 -6.27 -3.98
CA SER A 21 -15.56 -7.17 -2.92
C SER A 21 -14.91 -6.27 -1.88
N PHE A 22 -15.66 -5.91 -0.85
CA PHE A 22 -15.08 -5.40 0.38
C PHE A 22 -14.07 -6.45 0.82
N ALA A 23 -12.78 -6.17 0.62
CA ALA A 23 -11.68 -7.09 0.90
C ALA A 23 -11.42 -7.21 2.41
N GLN A 24 -12.48 -7.39 3.20
CA GLN A 24 -12.41 -7.72 4.61
C GLN A 24 -12.29 -9.24 4.70
N GLY A 25 -11.07 -9.71 4.92
CA GLY A 25 -10.75 -11.12 4.99
C GLY A 25 -10.69 -11.58 6.45
N PHE A 26 -11.29 -12.71 6.75
CA PHE A 26 -11.15 -13.37 8.04
C PHE A 26 -10.36 -14.67 7.84
N ARG A 27 -9.22 -14.81 8.50
CA ARG A 27 -8.38 -16.02 8.40
C ARG A 27 -8.37 -16.74 9.75
N VAL A 28 -8.73 -18.02 9.74
CA VAL A 28 -8.67 -18.92 10.91
C VAL A 28 -7.46 -19.83 10.78
N GLY A 29 -6.57 -19.82 11.77
CA GLY A 29 -5.36 -20.65 11.79
C GLY A 29 -4.96 -21.10 13.20
N PRO A 30 -3.85 -21.84 13.34
CA PRO A 30 -3.36 -22.32 14.65
C PRO A 30 -3.00 -21.18 15.63
N GLY A 31 -2.78 -19.96 15.13
CA GLY A 31 -2.62 -18.75 15.95
C GLY A 31 -3.94 -18.07 16.36
N GLY A 32 -5.09 -18.64 15.99
CA GLY A 32 -6.41 -18.09 16.24
C GLY A 32 -7.02 -17.41 15.02
N VAL A 33 -7.73 -16.33 15.28
CA VAL A 33 -8.61 -15.64 14.35
C VAL A 33 -8.01 -14.28 14.00
N GLU A 34 -7.68 -14.07 12.73
CA GLU A 34 -7.19 -12.78 12.20
C GLU A 34 -8.29 -12.10 11.38
N ILE A 35 -8.62 -10.86 11.74
CA ILE A 35 -9.55 -10.00 11.01
C ILE A 35 -8.72 -8.98 10.23
N ASP A 36 -8.60 -9.17 8.92
CA ASP A 36 -7.97 -8.22 8.03
C ASP A 36 -9.00 -7.16 7.63
N ASP A 37 -8.90 -5.99 8.25
CA ASP A 37 -9.73 -4.83 7.97
C ASP A 37 -9.13 -3.92 6.87
N GLY A 38 -8.10 -4.39 6.18
CA GLY A 38 -7.38 -3.66 5.15
C GLY A 38 -6.43 -2.57 5.68
N ARG A 39 -6.31 -2.38 7.01
CA ARG A 39 -5.35 -1.42 7.59
C ARG A 39 -3.92 -1.96 7.62
N GLY A 40 -3.74 -3.27 7.80
CA GLY A 40 -2.41 -3.91 7.87
C GLY A 40 -1.55 -3.68 6.62
N TYR A 41 -2.13 -3.83 5.43
CA TYR A 41 -1.41 -3.57 4.17
C TYR A 41 -0.92 -2.12 4.02
N ARG A 42 -1.63 -1.15 4.63
CA ARG A 42 -1.26 0.26 4.55
C ARG A 42 -0.11 0.58 5.50
N GLU A 43 -0.13 0.04 6.71
CA GLU A 43 0.97 0.15 7.68
C GLU A 43 2.24 -0.52 7.15
N ASP A 44 2.15 -1.74 6.62
CA ASP A 44 3.28 -2.45 6.00
C ASP A 44 3.92 -1.64 4.88
N ARG A 45 3.10 -1.03 4.01
CA ARG A 45 3.59 -0.20 2.91
C ARG A 45 4.30 1.07 3.43
N GLN A 46 3.76 1.68 4.48
CA GLN A 46 4.33 2.88 5.07
C GLN A 46 5.66 2.57 5.78
N GLU A 47 5.73 1.44 6.50
CA GLU A 47 6.96 0.98 7.13
C GLU A 47 8.05 0.67 6.09
N ARG A 48 7.71 -0.04 5.00
CA ARG A 48 8.67 -0.29 3.91
C ARG A 48 9.17 0.99 3.28
N ARG A 49 8.31 1.98 3.07
CA ARG A 49 8.69 3.30 2.54
C ARG A 49 9.63 4.02 3.51
N TYR A 50 9.31 4.00 4.80
CA TYR A 50 10.14 4.59 5.85
C TYR A 50 11.53 3.94 5.89
N ARG A 51 11.59 2.60 5.89
CA ARG A 51 12.85 1.83 5.84
C ARG A 51 13.68 2.17 4.59
N ARG A 52 13.05 2.33 3.43
CA ARG A 52 13.76 2.71 2.19
C ARG A 52 14.35 4.12 2.30
N MET A 53 13.54 5.08 2.72
CA MET A 53 13.99 6.47 2.91
C MET A 53 15.16 6.55 3.90
N CYS A 54 15.12 5.81 5.00
CA CYS A 54 16.21 5.81 5.97
C CYS A 54 17.51 5.20 5.40
N ARG A 55 17.41 4.18 4.53
CA ARG A 55 18.59 3.64 3.82
C ARG A 55 19.19 4.66 2.87
N GLU A 56 18.37 5.37 2.10
CA GLU A 56 18.82 6.42 1.17
C GLU A 56 19.50 7.57 1.91
N LEU A 57 18.91 8.04 3.01
CA LEU A 57 19.49 9.10 3.82
C LEU A 57 20.81 8.69 4.49
N ARG A 58 20.91 7.42 4.90
CA ARG A 58 22.14 6.86 5.47
C ARG A 58 23.23 6.78 4.40
N ASP A 59 22.92 6.24 3.23
CA ASP A 59 23.84 6.15 2.10
C ASP A 59 24.38 7.53 1.70
N ALA A 60 23.50 8.51 1.56
CA ALA A 60 23.92 9.88 1.24
C ALA A 60 24.77 10.53 2.35
N CYS A 61 24.53 10.19 3.63
CA CYS A 61 25.38 10.64 4.73
C CYS A 61 26.77 9.98 4.72
N GLU A 62 26.85 8.68 4.46
CA GLU A 62 28.10 7.91 4.42
C GLU A 62 28.95 8.31 3.19
N ASN A 63 28.30 8.60 2.06
CA ASN A 63 28.94 8.89 0.77
C ASN A 63 28.87 10.38 0.38
N LYS A 64 28.83 11.29 1.36
CA LYS A 64 28.71 12.75 1.14
C LYS A 64 29.72 13.30 0.12
N ASP A 65 30.94 12.76 0.11
CA ASP A 65 32.03 13.22 -0.73
C ASP A 65 31.84 12.78 -2.19
N ILE A 66 31.16 11.64 -2.41
CA ILE A 66 30.79 11.12 -3.74
C ILE A 66 29.64 11.95 -4.33
N TYR A 67 28.68 12.33 -3.49
CA TYR A 67 27.53 13.12 -3.91
C TYR A 67 27.78 14.63 -3.93
N GLY A 68 28.97 15.07 -3.51
CA GLY A 68 29.34 16.49 -3.49
C GLY A 68 28.53 17.31 -2.49
N GLU A 69 28.09 16.70 -1.38
CA GLU A 69 27.33 17.41 -0.36
C GLU A 69 28.22 18.26 0.55
N GLU A 70 27.87 19.54 0.69
CA GLU A 70 28.55 20.44 1.63
C GLU A 70 27.97 20.31 3.05
N GLY A 71 28.82 19.96 4.02
CA GLY A 71 28.47 19.93 5.44
C GLY A 71 27.76 18.65 5.90
N GLN A 72 26.86 18.77 6.89
CA GLN A 72 26.16 17.63 7.52
C GLN A 72 24.68 17.53 7.12
N GLY A 73 24.30 17.98 5.92
CA GLY A 73 22.90 18.07 5.48
C GLY A 73 22.11 16.77 5.65
N ASN A 74 22.48 15.73 4.88
CA ASN A 74 21.80 14.43 4.97
C ASN A 74 22.06 13.71 6.29
N CYS A 75 23.25 13.83 6.88
CA CYS A 75 23.54 13.23 8.18
C CYS A 75 22.65 13.77 9.32
N ARG A 76 22.38 15.08 9.34
CA ARG A 76 21.43 15.68 10.30
C ARG A 76 20.00 15.24 10.01
N ARG A 77 19.61 15.19 8.73
CA ARG A 77 18.28 14.74 8.32
C ARG A 77 18.02 13.28 8.67
N TYR A 78 19.01 12.40 8.46
CA TYR A 78 18.98 11.00 8.88
C TYR A 78 18.75 10.89 10.38
N ARG A 79 19.58 11.56 11.19
CA ARG A 79 19.45 11.54 12.67
C ARG A 79 18.11 12.07 13.18
N ARG A 80 17.55 13.10 12.55
CA ARG A 80 16.23 13.64 12.93
C ARG A 80 15.07 12.72 12.53
N THR A 81 15.18 12.04 11.40
CA THR A 81 14.06 11.29 10.80
C THR A 81 14.06 9.81 11.17
N CYS A 82 15.24 9.22 11.34
CA CYS A 82 15.48 7.77 11.40
C CYS A 82 16.24 7.29 12.64
N GLY A 83 16.76 8.23 13.46
CA GLY A 83 17.51 7.95 14.68
C GLY A 83 16.63 7.99 15.93
#